data_AF-A0A661VTQ2-F1
#
_entry.id   AF-A0A661VTQ2-F1
#
_cell.length_a   1.000
_cell.length_b   1.000
_cell.length_c   1.000
_cell.angle_alpha   90.00
_cell.angle_beta   90.00
_cell.angle_gamma   90.00
#
_symmetry.space_group_name_H-M   'P 1'
#
loop_
_entity.id
_entity.type
_entity.pdbx_description
1 polymer ?
#
loop_
_entity_poly.entity_id
_entity_poly.type
_entity_poly.pdbx_seq_one_letter_code
_entity_poly.pdbx_strand_id
1 'polypeptide(L)' 'MRKNLWALVSLMLLASMLLAACGGGAEEKAFRVGLVTDVGRINDRSFNQSAWEGVEAAGEALGAEI' A
#
# COMPACT_ATOMS: atom_id res chain seq x y z
N MET A 1 40.40 23.49 -10.79
CA MET A 1 39.92 22.07 -10.74
C MET A 1 39.44 21.67 -9.35
N ARG A 2 40.27 21.74 -8.30
CA ARG A 2 39.88 21.34 -6.93
C ARG A 2 38.67 22.10 -6.37
N LYS A 3 38.60 23.43 -6.57
CA LYS A 3 37.50 24.28 -6.07
C LYS A 3 36.13 23.93 -6.70
N ASN A 4 36.14 23.64 -8.00
CA ASN A 4 34.94 23.23 -8.75
C ASN A 4 34.49 21.80 -8.35
N LEU A 5 35.44 20.93 -7.96
CA LEU A 5 35.14 19.61 -7.43
C LEU A 5 34.40 19.70 -6.08
N TRP A 6 34.82 20.58 -5.18
CA TRP A 6 34.11 20.82 -3.91
C TRP A 6 32.71 21.39 -4.14
N ALA A 7 32.54 22.29 -5.10
CA ALA A 7 31.21 22.83 -5.46
C ALA A 7 30.27 21.73 -5.98
N LEU A 8 30.77 20.81 -6.80
CA LEU A 8 29.98 19.66 -7.30
C LEU A 8 29.60 18.68 -6.19
N VAL A 9 30.52 18.39 -5.26
CA VAL A 9 30.24 17.52 -4.11
C VAL A 9 29.18 18.13 -3.20
N SER A 10 29.27 19.43 -2.90
CA SER A 10 28.25 20.13 -2.12
C SER A 10 26.89 20.13 -2.80
N LEU A 11 26.84 20.29 -4.13
CA LEU A 11 25.61 20.27 -4.90
C LEU A 11 24.96 18.87 -4.89
N MET A 12 25.76 17.81 -5.01
CA MET A 12 25.26 16.43 -4.89
C MET A 12 24.73 16.12 -3.48
N LEU A 13 25.39 16.63 -2.43
CA LEU A 13 24.93 16.49 -1.04
C LEU A 13 23.59 17.20 -0.80
N LEU A 14 23.41 18.40 -1.35
CA LEU A 14 22.14 19.12 -1.29
C LEU A 14 21.03 18.37 -2.05
N ALA A 15 21.34 17.84 -3.23
CA ALA A 15 20.39 17.06 -4.03
C ALA A 15 19.97 15.76 -3.34
N SER A 16 20.89 15.05 -2.67
CA SER A 16 20.57 13.81 -1.94
C SER A 16 19.70 14.07 -0.71
N MET A 17 19.92 15.17 0.00
CA MET A 17 19.06 15.57 1.13
C MET A 17 17.66 15.95 0.69
N LEU A 18 17.51 16.62 -0.46
CA LEU A 18 16.19 16.92 -1.04
C LEU A 18 15.43 15.66 -1.46
N LEU A 19 16.13 14.66 -2.00
CA LEU A 19 15.52 13.38 -2.38
C LEU A 19 15.00 12.60 -1.15
N ALA A 20 15.75 12.60 -0.05
CA ALA A 20 15.34 11.97 1.19
C ALA A 20 14.12 12.66 1.83
N ALA A 21 13.98 13.98 1.67
CA ALA A 21 12.85 14.75 2.21
C ALA A 21 11.52 14.50 1.47
N CYS A 22 11.55 14.19 0.17
CA CYS A 22 10.36 13.80 -0.61
C CYS A 22 10.08 12.29 -0.59
N GLY A 23 10.96 11.47 0.01
CA GLY A 23 10.80 10.02 0.10
C GLY A 23 9.88 9.53 1.22
N GLY A 24 9.35 10.44 2.04
CA GLY A 24 8.30 10.14 3.03
C GLY A 24 6.97 9.91 2.33
N GLY A 25 6.85 8.80 1.62
CA GLY A 25 5.59 8.36 1.03
C GLY A 25 4.53 8.31 2.11
N ALA A 26 3.38 8.95 1.85
CA ALA A 26 2.19 8.70 2.64
C ALA A 26 2.00 7.18 2.67
N GLU A 27 1.93 6.59 3.86
CA GLU A 27 1.60 5.19 4.02
C GLU A 27 0.25 4.99 3.32
N GLU A 28 0.25 4.38 2.14
CA GLU A 28 -0.98 4.07 1.44
C GLU A 28 -1.76 3.13 2.36
N LYS A 29 -2.81 3.67 2.97
CA LYS A 29 -3.69 2.87 3.80
C LYS A 29 -4.29 1.80 2.92
N ALA A 30 -4.01 0.55 3.24
CA ALA A 30 -4.61 -0.58 2.57
C ALA A 30 -6.14 -0.47 2.63
N PHE A 31 -6.79 -0.66 1.49
CA PHE A 31 -8.24 -0.73 1.42
C PHE A 31 -8.69 -2.01 2.15
N ARG A 32 -9.59 -1.89 3.12
CA ARG A 32 -10.00 -2.99 4.00
C ARG A 32 -11.46 -3.37 3.75
N VAL A 33 -11.73 -4.68 3.68
CA VAL A 33 -13.07 -5.23 3.51
C VAL A 33 -13.36 -6.18 4.66
N GLY A 34 -14.58 -6.15 5.20
CA GLY A 34 -15.03 -7.07 6.23
C GLY A 34 -16.45 -7.55 5.93
N LEU A 35 -16.68 -8.86 6.00
CA LEU A 35 -18.00 -9.46 5.82
C LEU A 35 -18.63 -9.78 7.17
N VAL A 36 -19.76 -9.14 7.46
CA VAL A 36 -20.60 -9.46 8.64
C VAL A 36 -21.85 -10.17 8.14
N THR A 37 -22.10 -11.37 8.66
CA THR A 37 -23.30 -12.17 8.37
C THR A 37 -24.29 -12.05 9.53
N ASP A 38 -25.59 -12.18 9.23
CA ASP A 38 -26.64 -12.15 10.27
C ASP A 38 -26.58 -13.42 11.13
N VAL A 39 -26.77 -14.58 10.50
CA VAL A 39 -26.72 -15.90 11.14
C VAL A 39 -25.98 -16.92 10.27
N GLY A 40 -25.54 -18.01 10.87
CA GLY A 40 -24.91 -19.14 10.17
C GLY A 40 -23.40 -19.06 10.13
N ARG A 41 -22.80 -19.74 9.14
CA ARG A 41 -21.34 -19.84 8.94
C ARG A 41 -20.99 -19.47 7.51
N ILE A 42 -19.74 -19.04 7.29
CA ILE A 42 -19.19 -18.73 5.96
C ILE A 42 -19.23 -19.95 5.03
N ASN A 43 -19.05 -21.17 5.53
CA ASN A 43 -19.00 -22.39 4.72
C ASN A 43 -20.37 -23.08 4.55
N ASP A 44 -21.42 -22.30 4.36
CA ASP A 44 -22.81 -22.79 4.27
C ASP A 44 -23.18 -23.41 2.92
N ARG A 45 -22.27 -23.45 1.94
CA ARG A 45 -22.51 -23.91 0.56
C ARG A 45 -23.64 -23.16 -0.14
N SER A 46 -23.91 -21.93 0.30
CA SER A 46 -24.99 -21.10 -0.18
C SER A 46 -24.59 -19.64 -0.07
N PHE A 47 -25.47 -18.80 0.46
CA PHE A 47 -25.36 -17.35 0.41
C PHE A 47 -24.10 -16.81 1.10
N ASN A 48 -23.80 -17.22 2.33
CA ASN A 48 -22.64 -16.67 3.05
C ASN A 48 -21.33 -17.08 2.38
N GLN A 49 -21.27 -18.29 1.84
CA GLN A 49 -20.10 -18.74 1.07
C GLN A 49 -19.94 -17.90 -0.19
N SER A 50 -21.00 -17.67 -0.95
CA SER A 50 -20.94 -16.85 -2.18
C SER A 50 -20.54 -15.39 -1.88
N ALA A 51 -20.96 -14.86 -0.73
CA ALA A 51 -20.57 -13.53 -0.29
C ALA A 51 -19.07 -13.48 0.09
N TRP A 52 -18.55 -14.53 0.74
CA TRP A 52 -17.14 -14.64 1.09
C TRP A 52 -16.23 -14.78 -0.13
N GLU A 53 -16.63 -15.62 -1.10
CA GLU A 53 -15.89 -15.77 -2.38
C GLU A 53 -15.80 -14.42 -3.12
N GLY A 54 -16.83 -13.57 -3.02
CA GLY A 54 -16.79 -12.20 -3.55
C GLY A 54 -15.81 -11.27 -2.82
N VAL A 55 -15.65 -11.45 -1.50
CA VAL A 55 -14.64 -10.71 -0.72
C VAL A 55 -13.23 -11.16 -1.08
N GLU A 56 -13.01 -12.47 -1.23
CA GLU A 56 -11.74 -13.02 -1.71
C GLU A 56 -11.36 -12.46 -3.09
N ALA A 57 -12.31 -12.43 -4.02
CA ALA A 57 -12.12 -11.83 -5.34
C ALA A 57 -11.78 -10.33 -5.27
N ALA A 58 -12.37 -9.58 -4.32
CA ALA A 58 -12.03 -8.17 -4.10
C ALA A 58 -10.61 -8.01 -3.52
N GLY A 59 -10.18 -8.91 -2.64
CA GLY A 59 -8.80 -8.98 -2.14
C GLY A 59 -7.79 -9.08 -3.28
N GLU A 60 -8.02 -10.00 -4.21
CA GLU A 60 -7.16 -10.18 -5.38
C GLU A 60 -7.22 -9.01 -6.37
N ALA A 61 -8.42 -8.53 -6.70
CA ALA A 61 -8.61 -7.53 -7.74
C ALA A 61 -8.19 -6.11 -7.31
N LEU A 62 -8.30 -5.79 -6.02
CA LEU A 62 -8.10 -4.43 -5.50
C LEU A 62 -6.87 -4.31 -4.59
N GLY A 63 -6.18 -5.43 -4.30
CA GLY A 63 -5.15 -5.46 -3.25
C GLY A 63 -5.73 -5.14 -1.88
N ALA A 64 -7.00 -5.53 -1.65
CA ALA A 64 -7.68 -5.25 -0.40
C ALA A 64 -7.20 -6.20 0.71
N GLU A 65 -7.06 -5.68 1.91
CA GLU A 65 -6.96 -6.48 3.13
C GLU A 65 -8.36 -6.99 3.50
N ILE A 66 -8.53 -8.30 3.58
CA ILE A 66 -9.81 -8.99 3.86
C ILE A 66 -9.78 -9.78 5.17
#